data_AF-A0A087XA43-F1
#
_entry.id   AF-A0A087XA43-F1
#
_cell.length_a   1.000
_cell.length_b   1.000
_cell.length_c   1.000
_cell.angle_alpha   90.00
_cell.angle_beta   90.00
_cell.angle_gamma   90.00
#
_symmetry.space_group_name_H-M   'P 1'
#
loop_
_entity.id
_entity.type
_entity.pdbx_description
1 polymer ?
#
loop_
_entity_poly.entity_id
_entity_poly.type
_entity_poly.pdbx_seq_one_letter_code
_entity_poly.pdbx_strand_id
1 'polypeptide(L)'
;MYSFRLVYIFSYNLFQFCGHTWILANNIARFFTFGQDALADTFYSVGFVMSLCQLLSILEIFHIADGIEKARLLPRFIQVIEKNILLIMVIMLEEIQSKPVVCVQFFLWNILDLLRYPHELLCVMERPSVAMLWSRYSLWIPLYILSVIIEGVIIYEALPYLEPSVPHLPSLLLLYLLLLAVGGSVTVWQLLKERKHHLEKRYKSKKKK
;
A
#
# COMPACT_ATOMS: atom_id res chain seq x y z
N MET A 1 -23.94 7.67 -21.84
CA MET A 1 -22.90 6.72 -22.28
C MET A 1 -21.67 6.96 -21.42
N TYR A 2 -21.21 5.97 -20.65
CA TYR A 2 -19.99 6.14 -19.85
C TYR A 2 -18.79 6.32 -20.80
N SER A 3 -17.90 7.27 -20.49
CA SER A 3 -16.66 7.44 -21.25
C SER A 3 -15.78 6.20 -21.08
N PHE A 4 -15.08 5.78 -22.13
CA PHE A 4 -14.14 4.66 -22.10
C PHE A 4 -13.14 4.76 -20.93
N ARG A 5 -12.66 5.98 -20.67
CA ARG A 5 -11.77 6.30 -19.54
C ARG A 5 -12.40 5.95 -18.18
N LEU A 6 -13.67 6.24 -17.98
CA LEU A 6 -14.37 5.97 -16.73
C LEU A 6 -14.53 4.46 -16.52
N VAL A 7 -14.93 3.74 -17.57
CA VAL A 7 -15.06 2.27 -17.51
C VAL A 7 -13.72 1.62 -17.21
N TYR A 8 -12.63 2.10 -17.83
CA TYR A 8 -11.27 1.62 -17.60
C TYR A 8 -10.84 1.81 -16.12
N ILE A 9 -10.90 3.04 -15.59
CA ILE A 9 -10.47 3.32 -14.22
C ILE A 9 -11.34 2.56 -13.21
N PHE A 10 -12.66 2.50 -13.45
CA PHE A 10 -13.58 1.75 -12.60
C PHE A 10 -13.21 0.27 -12.57
N SER A 11 -13.01 -0.34 -13.74
CA SER A 11 -12.66 -1.76 -13.85
C SER A 11 -11.30 -2.05 -13.22
N TYR A 12 -10.31 -1.17 -13.39
CA TYR A 12 -9.00 -1.27 -12.76
C TYR A 12 -9.11 -1.26 -11.23
N ASN A 13 -9.79 -0.27 -10.66
CA ASN A 13 -9.96 -0.15 -9.21
C ASN A 13 -10.78 -1.33 -8.64
N LEU A 14 -11.77 -1.83 -9.39
CA LEU A 14 -12.56 -2.99 -8.99
C LEU A 14 -11.71 -4.25 -8.98
N PHE A 15 -10.89 -4.47 -10.02
CA PHE A 15 -9.99 -5.60 -10.10
C PHE A 15 -8.99 -5.60 -8.93
N GLN A 16 -8.35 -4.46 -8.67
CA GLN A 16 -7.45 -4.30 -7.54
C GLN A 16 -8.15 -4.54 -6.19
N PHE A 17 -9.35 -3.98 -6.01
CA PHE A 17 -10.15 -4.22 -4.81
C PHE A 17 -10.45 -5.72 -4.60
N CYS A 18 -10.86 -6.42 -5.66
CA CYS A 18 -11.12 -7.87 -5.61
C CYS A 18 -9.84 -8.66 -5.28
N GLY A 19 -8.71 -8.31 -5.90
CA GLY A 19 -7.42 -8.95 -5.64
C GLY A 19 -7.00 -8.84 -4.18
N HIS A 20 -6.97 -7.63 -3.63
CA HIS A 20 -6.62 -7.41 -2.23
C HIS A 20 -7.63 -8.02 -1.25
N THR A 21 -8.92 -8.01 -1.58
CA THR A 21 -9.94 -8.69 -0.77
C THR A 21 -9.72 -10.19 -0.74
N TRP A 22 -9.42 -10.80 -1.89
CA TRP A 22 -9.13 -12.23 -2.00
C TRP A 22 -7.89 -12.61 -1.20
N ILE A 23 -6.80 -11.83 -1.30
CA ILE A 23 -5.58 -12.06 -0.52
C ILE A 23 -5.88 -12.00 0.98
N LEU A 24 -6.60 -10.97 1.43
CA LEU A 24 -6.93 -10.80 2.83
C LEU A 24 -7.83 -11.93 3.35
N ALA A 25 -8.85 -12.31 2.60
CA ALA A 25 -9.75 -13.41 2.96
C ALA A 25 -9.01 -14.74 3.07
N ASN A 26 -8.09 -15.03 2.14
CA ASN A 26 -7.26 -16.24 2.20
C ASN A 26 -6.34 -16.22 3.41
N ASN A 27 -5.67 -15.09 3.69
CA ASN A 27 -4.81 -14.97 4.86
C ASN A 27 -5.59 -15.18 6.18
N ILE A 28 -6.78 -14.59 6.30
CA ILE A 28 -7.64 -14.76 7.47
C ILE A 28 -8.09 -16.22 7.62
N ALA A 29 -8.59 -16.84 6.54
CA ALA A 29 -9.05 -18.22 6.57
C ALA A 29 -7.93 -19.19 6.98
N ARG A 30 -6.71 -18.99 6.44
CA ARG A 30 -5.55 -19.82 6.78
C ARG A 30 -5.07 -19.59 8.20
N PHE A 31 -5.06 -18.35 8.68
CA PHE A 31 -4.75 -18.05 10.08
C PHE A 31 -5.71 -18.78 11.03
N PHE A 32 -7.01 -18.81 10.72
CA PHE A 32 -7.97 -19.58 11.52
C PHE A 32 -7.84 -21.11 11.38
N THR A 33 -7.33 -21.61 10.25
CA THR A 33 -7.23 -23.06 9.99
C THR A 33 -5.92 -23.66 10.53
N PHE A 34 -4.80 -22.96 10.36
CA PHE A 34 -3.45 -23.47 10.66
C PHE A 34 -2.74 -22.69 11.78
N GLY A 35 -3.35 -21.64 12.33
CA GLY A 35 -2.76 -20.87 13.43
C GLY A 35 -1.42 -20.23 13.06
N GLN A 36 -0.39 -20.47 13.87
CA GLN A 36 0.96 -19.93 13.62
C GLN A 36 1.65 -20.58 12.41
N ASP A 37 1.31 -21.82 12.06
CA ASP A 37 1.89 -22.52 10.90
C ASP A 37 1.42 -21.89 9.58
N ALA A 38 0.29 -21.16 9.60
CA ALA A 38 -0.19 -20.38 8.46
C ALA A 38 0.82 -19.30 8.00
N LEU A 39 1.66 -18.80 8.91
CA LEU A 39 2.57 -17.68 8.65
C LEU A 39 3.67 -18.08 7.66
N ALA A 40 4.20 -19.30 7.78
CA ALA A 40 5.26 -19.80 6.90
C ALA A 40 4.76 -20.02 5.46
N ASP A 41 3.54 -20.52 5.31
CA ASP A 41 2.99 -20.82 3.99
C ASP A 41 2.25 -19.64 3.34
N THR A 42 2.08 -18.51 4.04
CA THR A 42 1.32 -17.35 3.55
C THR A 42 1.90 -16.86 2.23
N PHE A 43 3.21 -16.63 2.18
CA PHE A 43 3.87 -16.13 0.97
C PHE A 43 3.68 -17.08 -0.22
N TYR A 44 3.78 -18.39 -0.02
CA TYR A 44 3.61 -19.37 -1.10
C TYR A 44 2.21 -19.35 -1.73
N SER A 45 1.16 -19.12 -0.94
CA SER A 45 -0.22 -19.18 -1.47
C SER A 45 -0.75 -17.85 -1.98
N VAL A 46 -0.36 -16.72 -1.39
CA VAL A 46 -0.85 -15.40 -1.81
C VAL A 46 0.19 -14.55 -2.52
N GLY A 47 1.46 -14.94 -2.49
CA GLY A 47 2.58 -14.18 -3.05
C GLY A 47 2.40 -13.84 -4.52
N PHE A 48 2.02 -14.82 -5.35
CA PHE A 48 1.79 -14.58 -6.78
C PHE A 48 0.73 -13.51 -7.05
N VAL A 49 -0.44 -13.61 -6.39
CA VAL A 49 -1.53 -12.64 -6.57
C VAL A 49 -1.14 -11.28 -6.00
N MET A 50 -0.42 -11.25 -4.88
CA MET A 50 0.11 -10.02 -4.29
C MET A 50 1.09 -9.33 -5.24
N SER A 51 2.01 -10.08 -5.84
CA SER A 51 2.96 -9.57 -6.83
C SER A 51 2.26 -9.02 -8.07
N LEU A 52 1.23 -9.71 -8.57
CA LEU A 52 0.44 -9.22 -9.68
C LEU A 52 -0.27 -7.89 -9.34
N CYS A 53 -0.91 -7.80 -8.17
CA CYS A 53 -1.60 -6.57 -7.74
C CYS A 53 -0.62 -5.39 -7.59
N GLN A 54 0.54 -5.62 -6.96
CA GLN A 54 1.56 -4.59 -6.80
C GLN A 54 2.21 -4.15 -8.11
N LEU A 55 2.44 -5.08 -9.04
CA LEU A 55 2.94 -4.76 -10.37
C LEU A 55 1.93 -3.90 -11.14
N LEU A 56 0.65 -4.25 -11.06
CA LEU A 56 -0.43 -3.45 -11.66
C LEU A 56 -0.54 -2.06 -11.03
N SER A 57 -0.17 -1.87 -9.76
CA SER A 57 -0.14 -0.55 -9.12
C SER A 57 0.89 0.41 -9.75
N ILE A 58 1.83 -0.06 -10.57
CA ILE A 58 2.68 0.83 -11.39
C ILE A 58 1.84 1.64 -12.37
N LEU A 59 0.72 1.09 -12.87
CA LEU A 59 -0.21 1.80 -13.76
C LEU A 59 -0.80 3.06 -13.12
N GLU A 60 -0.89 3.13 -11.80
CA GLU A 60 -1.41 4.29 -11.07
C GLU A 60 -0.52 5.51 -11.26
N ILE A 61 0.80 5.31 -11.44
CA ILE A 61 1.73 6.40 -11.74
C ILE A 61 1.38 7.02 -13.09
N PHE A 62 1.09 6.19 -14.09
CA PHE A 62 0.65 6.65 -15.41
C PHE A 62 -0.74 7.28 -15.36
N HIS A 63 -1.67 6.73 -14.58
CA HIS A 63 -3.00 7.32 -14.42
C HIS A 63 -2.91 8.76 -13.90
N ILE A 64 -2.01 9.04 -12.96
CA ILE A 64 -1.82 10.41 -12.46
C ILE A 64 -1.04 11.26 -13.46
N ALA A 65 0.03 10.73 -14.05
CA ALA A 65 0.89 11.47 -14.99
C ALA A 65 0.13 11.93 -16.24
N ASP A 66 -0.73 11.07 -16.79
CA ASP A 66 -1.56 11.35 -17.97
C ASP A 66 -2.82 12.17 -17.62
N GLY A 67 -2.98 12.57 -16.35
CA GLY A 67 -4.13 13.31 -15.85
C GLY A 67 -5.43 12.51 -15.90
N ILE A 68 -5.34 11.17 -15.96
CA ILE A 68 -6.46 10.23 -15.90
C ILE A 68 -7.11 10.25 -14.51
N GLU A 69 -6.29 10.34 -13.46
CA GLU A 69 -6.68 10.50 -12.07
C GLU A 69 -6.18 11.83 -11.50
N LYS A 70 -7.03 12.51 -10.72
CA LYS A 70 -6.67 13.78 -10.07
C LYS A 70 -6.08 13.52 -8.69
N ALA A 71 -4.81 13.11 -8.65
CA ALA A 71 -4.06 12.92 -7.41
C ALA A 71 -2.65 13.53 -7.52
N ARG A 72 -1.91 13.55 -6.42
CA ARG A 72 -0.52 14.01 -6.41
C ARG A 72 0.36 12.87 -6.92
N LEU A 73 1.26 13.15 -7.86
CA LEU A 73 2.14 12.15 -8.45
C LEU A 73 3.22 11.66 -7.48
N LEU A 74 3.95 12.60 -6.86
CA LEU A 74 5.09 12.29 -5.98
C LEU A 74 4.78 11.26 -4.87
N PRO A 75 3.66 11.37 -4.12
CA PRO A 75 3.40 10.48 -3.00
C PRO A 75 2.97 9.09 -3.49
N ARG A 76 2.24 9.05 -4.62
CA ARG A 76 1.87 7.79 -5.26
C ARG A 76 3.10 7.06 -5.79
N PHE A 77 4.01 7.80 -6.42
CA PHE A 77 5.27 7.30 -6.94
C PHE A 77 6.11 6.66 -5.83
N ILE A 78 6.37 7.40 -4.75
CA ILE A 78 7.15 6.93 -3.60
C ILE A 78 6.55 5.63 -3.05
N GLN A 79 5.24 5.63 -2.75
CA GLN A 79 4.58 4.47 -2.18
C GLN A 79 4.59 3.23 -3.11
N VAL A 80 4.46 3.40 -4.42
CA VAL A 80 4.48 2.28 -5.37
C VAL A 80 5.88 1.71 -5.50
N ILE A 81 6.90 2.57 -5.61
CA ILE A 81 8.29 2.15 -5.74
C ILE A 81 8.79 1.46 -4.47
N GLU A 82 8.54 2.04 -3.29
CA GLU A 82 8.92 1.43 -1.99
C GLU A 82 8.33 0.03 -1.84
N LYS A 83 7.00 -0.12 -2.05
CA LYS A 83 6.34 -1.44 -1.95
C LYS A 83 6.91 -2.46 -2.94
N ASN A 84 7.17 -2.06 -4.19
CA ASN A 84 7.71 -2.97 -5.21
C ASN A 84 9.16 -3.37 -4.93
N ILE A 85 10.01 -2.44 -4.45
CA ILE A 85 11.39 -2.78 -4.07
C ILE A 85 11.40 -3.79 -2.93
N LEU A 86 10.60 -3.56 -1.89
CA LEU A 86 10.50 -4.50 -0.77
C LEU A 86 10.00 -5.88 -1.23
N LEU A 87 8.98 -5.92 -2.10
CA LEU A 87 8.45 -7.18 -2.62
C LEU A 87 9.51 -7.94 -3.43
N ILE A 88 10.25 -7.26 -4.30
CA ILE A 88 11.34 -7.88 -5.08
C ILE A 88 12.39 -8.45 -4.12
N MET A 89 12.78 -7.70 -3.09
CA MET A 89 13.72 -8.18 -2.08
C MET A 89 13.21 -9.45 -1.39
N VAL A 90 11.94 -9.50 -0.99
CA VAL A 90 11.32 -10.69 -0.39
C VAL A 90 11.24 -11.86 -1.37
N ILE A 91 10.96 -11.63 -2.65
CA ILE A 91 10.96 -12.69 -3.67
C ILE A 91 12.38 -13.27 -3.85
N MET A 92 13.41 -12.43 -3.84
CA MET A 92 14.80 -12.85 -4.06
C MET A 92 15.43 -13.59 -2.87
N LEU A 93 14.91 -13.38 -1.65
CA LEU A 93 15.42 -13.96 -0.41
C LEU A 93 14.40 -14.96 0.14
N GLU A 94 14.52 -16.23 -0.24
CA GLU A 94 13.60 -17.28 0.21
C GLU A 94 13.58 -17.45 1.74
N GLU A 95 14.70 -17.19 2.40
CA GLU A 95 14.87 -17.33 3.85
C GLU A 95 13.99 -16.36 4.65
N ILE A 96 13.67 -15.19 4.09
CA ILE A 96 12.82 -14.20 4.76
C ILE A 96 11.33 -14.39 4.45
N GLN A 97 10.97 -15.13 3.40
CA GLN A 97 9.57 -15.32 2.97
C GLN A 97 8.71 -15.99 4.06
N SER A 98 9.30 -16.91 4.82
CA SER A 98 8.63 -17.63 5.90
C SER A 98 8.57 -16.86 7.22
N LYS A 99 9.19 -15.66 7.29
CA LYS A 99 9.24 -14.88 8.52
C LYS A 99 7.87 -14.25 8.83
N PRO A 100 7.48 -14.21 10.13
CA PRO A 100 6.20 -13.63 10.53
C PRO A 100 6.08 -12.15 10.16
N VAL A 101 7.20 -11.41 10.13
CA VAL A 101 7.22 -9.99 9.75
C VAL A 101 6.76 -9.76 8.30
N VAL A 102 7.10 -10.65 7.37
CA VAL A 102 6.65 -10.57 5.96
C VAL A 102 5.14 -10.81 5.88
N CYS A 103 4.63 -11.80 6.62
CA CYS A 103 3.19 -12.05 6.68
C CYS A 103 2.42 -10.85 7.23
N VAL A 104 2.90 -10.23 8.33
CA VAL A 104 2.30 -9.03 8.90
C VAL A 104 2.32 -7.87 7.90
N GLN A 105 3.42 -7.68 7.18
CA GLN A 105 3.52 -6.62 6.17
C GLN A 105 2.53 -6.83 5.02
N PHE A 106 2.37 -8.07 4.55
CA PHE A 106 1.40 -8.39 3.51
C PHE A 106 -0.03 -8.11 4.01
N PHE A 107 -0.33 -8.46 5.25
CA PHE A 107 -1.62 -8.15 5.85
C PHE A 107 -1.89 -6.64 5.92
N LEU A 108 -0.92 -5.85 6.40
CA LEU A 108 -1.02 -4.39 6.48
C LEU A 108 -1.21 -3.75 5.10
N TRP A 109 -0.43 -4.17 4.10
CA TRP A 109 -0.57 -3.67 2.73
C TRP A 109 -1.97 -3.94 2.18
N ASN A 110 -2.50 -5.14 2.37
CA ASN A 110 -3.84 -5.49 1.89
C ASN A 110 -4.94 -4.70 2.61
N ILE A 111 -4.83 -4.43 3.92
CA ILE A 111 -5.77 -3.55 4.62
C ILE A 111 -5.70 -2.12 4.08
N LEU A 112 -4.50 -1.57 3.91
CA LEU A 112 -4.32 -0.21 3.39
C LEU A 112 -4.95 -0.04 2.00
N ASP A 113 -4.77 -1.04 1.14
CA ASP A 113 -5.35 -1.07 -0.19
C ASP A 113 -6.88 -1.31 -0.16
N LEU A 114 -7.38 -2.14 0.75
CA LEU A 114 -8.81 -2.34 0.97
C LEU A 114 -9.52 -1.08 1.45
N LEU A 115 -8.84 -0.17 2.16
CA LEU A 115 -9.40 1.13 2.52
C LEU A 115 -9.36 2.13 1.35
N ARG A 116 -8.37 2.00 0.46
CA ARG A 116 -8.11 2.92 -0.65
C ARG A 116 -9.02 2.67 -1.85
N TYR A 117 -9.05 1.45 -2.38
CA TYR A 117 -9.76 1.17 -3.62
C TYR A 117 -11.28 1.42 -3.55
N PRO A 118 -12.00 1.15 -2.44
CA PRO A 118 -13.40 1.54 -2.31
C PRO A 118 -13.60 3.05 -2.33
N HIS A 119 -12.68 3.82 -1.73
CA HIS A 119 -12.71 5.28 -1.80
C HIS A 119 -12.55 5.73 -3.26
N GLU A 120 -11.58 5.17 -4.00
CA GLU A 120 -11.38 5.52 -5.40
C GLU A 120 -12.57 5.13 -6.29
N LEU A 121 -13.16 3.94 -6.10
CA LEU A 121 -14.39 3.51 -6.78
C LEU A 121 -15.54 4.50 -6.55
N LEU A 122 -15.75 4.92 -5.31
CA LEU A 122 -16.80 5.90 -4.97
C LEU A 122 -16.52 7.29 -5.57
N CYS A 123 -15.26 7.71 -5.63
CA CYS A 123 -14.85 8.95 -6.28
C CYS A 123 -15.11 8.91 -7.79
N VAL A 124 -14.81 7.78 -8.45
CA VAL A 124 -15.09 7.57 -9.88
C VAL A 124 -16.60 7.58 -10.18
N MET A 125 -17.41 7.07 -9.24
CA MET A 125 -18.88 7.13 -9.32
C MET A 125 -19.47 8.49 -8.91
N GLU A 126 -18.65 9.51 -8.65
CA GLU A 126 -19.06 10.84 -8.17
C GLU A 126 -19.89 10.81 -6.88
N ARG A 127 -19.73 9.77 -6.06
CA ARG A 127 -20.43 9.58 -4.78
C ARG A 127 -19.44 9.46 -3.62
N PRO A 128 -18.60 10.47 -3.36
CA PRO A 128 -17.64 10.40 -2.28
C PRO A 128 -18.36 10.25 -0.93
N SER A 129 -18.08 9.16 -0.21
CA SER A 129 -18.66 8.90 1.09
C SER A 129 -17.86 9.57 2.21
N VAL A 130 -18.54 10.24 3.13
CA VAL A 130 -17.92 10.84 4.33
C VAL A 130 -17.26 9.76 5.19
N ALA A 131 -17.84 8.56 5.26
CA ALA A 131 -17.28 7.44 6.02
C ALA A 131 -15.95 6.98 5.41
N MET A 132 -15.86 6.88 4.08
CA MET A 132 -14.62 6.49 3.40
C MET A 132 -13.54 7.57 3.50
N LEU A 133 -13.92 8.84 3.42
CA LEU A 133 -12.99 9.95 3.64
C LEU A 133 -12.45 9.96 5.07
N TRP A 134 -13.30 9.65 6.06
CA TRP A 134 -12.87 9.52 7.45
C TRP A 134 -11.89 8.36 7.63
N SER A 135 -12.19 7.19 7.03
CA SER A 135 -11.31 6.02 7.05
C SER A 135 -9.93 6.35 6.46
N ARG A 136 -9.90 7.01 5.29
CA ARG A 136 -8.68 7.46 4.62
C ARG A 136 -7.80 8.38 5.46
N TYR A 137 -8.36 9.27 6.25
CA TYR A 137 -7.57 10.24 7.03
C TYR A 137 -7.38 9.88 8.51
N SER A 138 -8.08 8.87 9.01
CA SER A 138 -8.05 8.51 10.43
C SER A 138 -7.49 7.10 10.67
N LEU A 139 -7.88 6.12 9.85
CA LEU A 139 -7.41 4.74 9.98
C LEU A 139 -6.19 4.46 9.09
N TRP A 140 -6.16 5.01 7.88
CA TRP A 140 -5.07 4.75 6.95
C TRP A 140 -3.71 5.29 7.44
N ILE A 141 -3.68 6.49 8.03
CA ILE A 141 -2.43 7.12 8.49
C ILE A 141 -1.68 6.27 9.54
N PRO A 142 -2.30 5.83 10.65
CA PRO A 142 -1.59 5.00 11.63
C PRO A 142 -1.20 3.64 11.06
N LEU A 143 -2.04 3.03 10.21
CA LEU A 143 -1.71 1.77 9.55
C LEU A 143 -0.52 1.91 8.59
N TYR A 144 -0.41 3.04 7.90
CA TYR A 144 0.73 3.33 7.03
C TYR A 144 2.02 3.47 7.83
N ILE A 145 1.99 4.22 8.94
CA ILE A 145 3.14 4.36 9.84
C ILE A 145 3.59 2.99 10.36
N LEU A 146 2.64 2.15 10.77
CA LEU A 146 2.94 0.79 11.21
C LEU A 146 3.58 -0.05 10.09
N SER A 147 3.07 0.03 8.86
CA SER A 147 3.64 -0.67 7.71
C SER A 147 5.07 -0.23 7.37
N VAL A 148 5.36 1.08 7.47
CA VAL A 148 6.72 1.62 7.28
C VAL A 148 7.69 1.11 8.35
N ILE A 149 7.24 0.97 9.61
CA ILE A 149 8.06 0.40 10.68
C ILE A 149 8.35 -1.09 10.42
N ILE A 150 7.34 -1.88 10.06
CA ILE A 150 7.51 -3.31 9.77
C ILE A 150 8.42 -3.52 8.56
N GLU A 151 8.33 -2.65 7.55
CA GLU A 151 9.25 -2.65 6.42
C GLU A 151 10.71 -2.48 6.86
N GLY A 152 10.98 -1.52 7.76
CA GLY A 152 12.28 -1.34 8.41
C GLY A 152 12.80 -2.62 9.08
N VAL A 153 11.91 -3.35 9.79
CA VAL A 153 12.26 -4.61 10.45
C VAL A 153 12.59 -5.70 9.43
N ILE A 154 11.83 -5.82 8.33
CA ILE A 154 12.10 -6.81 7.28
C ILE A 154 13.48 -6.57 6.66
N ILE A 155 13.85 -5.33 6.40
CA ILE A 155 15.16 -4.96 5.84
C ILE A 155 16.27 -5.32 6.82
N TYR A 156 16.06 -5.07 8.11
CA TYR A 156 17.02 -5.45 9.15
C TYR A 156 17.19 -6.97 9.24
N GLU A 157 16.10 -7.74 9.17
CA GLU A 157 16.18 -9.21 9.12
C GLU A 157 16.79 -9.75 7.83
N ALA A 158 16.66 -9.03 6.71
CA ALA A 158 17.25 -9.40 5.42
C ALA A 158 18.76 -9.16 5.35
N LEU A 159 19.30 -8.27 6.20
CA LEU A 159 20.70 -7.87 6.21
C LEU A 159 21.72 -9.02 6.21
N PRO A 160 21.65 -10.01 7.14
CA PRO A 160 22.64 -11.09 7.20
C PRO A 160 22.68 -11.97 5.95
N TYR A 161 21.58 -12.04 5.18
CA TYR A 161 21.51 -12.84 3.96
C TYR A 161 22.10 -12.11 2.75
N LEU A 162 22.14 -10.77 2.81
CA LEU A 162 22.65 -9.92 1.74
C LEU A 162 24.16 -9.64 1.89
N GLU A 163 24.68 -9.61 3.12
CA GLU A 163 26.10 -9.31 3.46
C GLU A 163 27.15 -10.13 2.69
N PRO A 164 27.01 -11.46 2.49
CA PRO A 164 28.05 -12.25 1.82
C PRO A 164 28.20 -11.92 0.33
N SER A 165 27.25 -11.19 -0.27
CA SER A 165 27.18 -10.99 -1.72
C SER A 165 27.66 -9.62 -2.20
N VAL A 166 27.69 -8.58 -1.34
CA VAL A 166 27.96 -7.20 -1.80
C VAL A 166 28.72 -6.35 -0.76
N PRO A 167 29.98 -5.93 -1.00
CA PRO A 167 30.78 -5.17 -0.04
C PRO A 167 30.30 -3.73 0.23
N HIS A 168 29.37 -3.18 -0.57
CA HIS A 168 28.76 -1.85 -0.38
C HIS A 168 27.33 -1.93 0.20
N LEU A 169 26.91 -3.09 0.69
CA LEU A 169 25.54 -3.31 1.15
C LEU A 169 25.13 -2.41 2.34
N PRO A 170 25.95 -2.17 3.38
CA PRO A 170 25.50 -1.37 4.53
C PRO A 170 25.18 0.07 4.17
N SER A 171 25.89 0.67 3.21
CA SER A 171 25.64 2.04 2.75
C SER A 171 24.40 2.13 1.86
N LEU A 172 24.17 1.13 0.99
CA LEU A 172 22.95 1.02 0.20
C LEU A 172 21.69 0.83 1.07
N LEU A 173 21.81 0.02 2.13
CA LEU A 173 20.71 -0.25 3.06
C LEU A 173 20.38 0.97 3.92
N LEU A 174 21.40 1.68 4.40
CA LEU A 174 21.23 2.96 5.09
C LEU A 174 20.56 3.99 4.17
N LEU A 175 20.96 4.05 2.90
CA LEU A 175 20.32 4.90 1.91
C LEU A 175 18.85 4.53 1.71
N TYR A 176 18.51 3.24 1.61
CA TYR A 176 17.13 2.78 1.50
C TYR A 176 16.30 3.14 2.73
N LEU A 177 16.80 2.91 3.95
CA LEU A 177 16.11 3.27 5.19
C LEU A 177 15.90 4.79 5.31
N LEU A 178 16.87 5.60 4.87
CA LEU A 178 16.72 7.05 4.81
C LEU A 178 15.67 7.46 3.78
N LEU A 179 15.66 6.84 2.60
CA LEU A 179 14.64 7.08 1.58
C LEU A 179 13.25 6.72 2.09
N LEU A 180 13.11 5.59 2.78
CA LEU A 180 11.86 5.13 3.37
C LEU A 180 11.36 6.06 4.49
N ALA A 181 12.25 6.53 5.34
CA ALA A 181 11.91 7.50 6.38
C ALA A 181 11.46 8.85 5.78
N VAL A 182 12.17 9.33 4.77
CA VAL A 182 11.83 10.58 4.06
C VAL A 182 10.53 10.43 3.29
N GLY A 183 10.39 9.37 2.50
CA GLY A 183 9.21 9.06 1.68
C GLY A 183 7.95 8.87 2.52
N GLY A 184 8.07 8.10 3.61
CA GLY A 184 7.02 7.93 4.61
C GLY A 184 6.61 9.25 5.25
N SER A 185 7.58 10.06 5.68
CA SER A 185 7.31 11.37 6.30
C SER A 185 6.62 12.35 5.35
N VAL A 186 7.07 12.43 4.09
CA VAL A 186 6.46 13.28 3.05
C VAL A 186 5.03 12.87 2.78
N THR A 187 4.77 11.56 2.65
CA THR A 187 3.44 11.00 2.44
C THR A 187 2.50 11.35 3.60
N VAL A 188 2.93 11.11 4.85
CA VAL A 188 2.13 11.40 6.04
C VAL A 188 1.84 12.90 6.14
N TRP A 189 2.86 13.74 5.92
CA TRP A 189 2.71 15.19 5.97
C TRP A 189 1.67 15.71 4.97
N GLN A 190 1.68 15.18 3.74
CA GLN A 190 0.70 15.59 2.73
C GLN A 190 -0.72 15.13 3.06
N LEU A 191 -0.89 13.91 3.58
CA LEU A 191 -2.20 13.42 4.00
C LEU A 191 -2.77 14.22 5.17
N LEU A 192 -1.93 14.62 6.12
CA LEU A 192 -2.34 15.52 7.20
C LEU A 192 -2.74 16.90 6.67
N LYS A 193 -2.02 17.42 5.68
CA LYS A 193 -2.37 18.69 5.01
C LYS A 193 -3.70 18.60 4.27
N GLU A 194 -3.95 17.49 3.57
CA GLU A 194 -5.21 17.22 2.88
C GLU A 194 -6.37 17.09 3.86
N ARG A 195 -6.19 16.32 4.94
CA ARG A 195 -7.16 16.21 6.04
C ARG A 195 -7.55 17.57 6.58
N LYS A 196 -6.56 18.43 6.89
CA LYS A 196 -6.81 19.79 7.39
C LYS A 196 -7.63 20.61 6.40
N HIS A 197 -7.27 20.58 5.12
CA HIS A 197 -8.00 21.29 4.07
C HIS A 197 -9.47 20.83 3.95
N HIS A 198 -9.72 19.52 3.97
CA HIS A 198 -11.07 18.97 3.92
C HIS A 198 -11.91 19.35 5.15
N LEU A 199 -11.32 19.31 6.35
CA LEU A 199 -11.98 19.72 7.59
C LEU A 199 -12.34 21.22 7.56
N GLU A 200 -11.42 22.08 7.13
CA GLU A 200 -11.66 23.52 6.99
C GLU A 200 -12.76 23.84 5.97
N LYS A 201 -12.75 23.16 4.81
CA LYS A 201 -13.80 23.31 3.79
C LYS A 201 -15.17 22.91 4.34
N ARG A 202 -15.24 21.80 5.10
CA ARG A 202 -16.48 21.34 5.74
C ARG A 202 -16.97 22.30 6.81
N TYR A 203 -16.07 22.84 7.64
CA TYR A 203 -16.40 23.84 8.66
C TYR A 203 -16.97 25.12 8.01
N LYS A 204 -16.32 25.64 6.97
CA LYS A 204 -16.81 26.81 6.20
C LYS A 204 -18.17 26.56 5.56
N SER A 205 -18.41 25.36 5.02
CA SER A 205 -19.71 24.99 4.45
C SER A 205 -20.82 24.89 5.50
N LYS A 206 -20.51 24.46 6.73
CA LYS A 206 -21.46 24.44 7.85
C LYS A 206 -21.78 25.83 8.37
N LYS A 207 -20.81 26.76 8.37
CA LYS A 207 -20.99 28.15 8.84
C LYS A 207 -21.79 29.02 7.85
N LYS A 208 -21.94 28.58 6.60
CA LYS A 208 -22.72 29.25 5.54
C LYS A 208 -24.18 28.75 5.43
N LYS A 209 -24.55 27.72 6.19
CA LYS A 209 -25.92 27.23 6.33
C LYS A 209 -26.48 27.69 7.66
#